data_AF-A0A365H8S3-F1
#
_entry.id   AF-A0A365H8S3-F1
#
_cell.length_a   1.000
_cell.length_b   1.000
_cell.length_c   1.000
_cell.angle_alpha   90.00
_cell.angle_beta   90.00
_cell.angle_gamma   90.00
#
_symmetry.space_group_name_H-M   'P 1'
#
loop_
_entity.id
_entity.type
_entity.pdbx_description
1 polymer ?
#
loop_
_entity_poly.entity_id
_entity_poly.type
_entity_poly.pdbx_seq_one_letter_code
_entity_poly.pdbx_strand_id
1 'polypeptide(L)' 'MPLPAWRKARRSMAQGGDCVEIARFSGSFGLRDSKNPDAGHLTFPQRVSPLSSLV' A
#
# COMPACT_ATOMS: atom_id res chain seq x y z
N MET A 1 -16.09 7.24 7.11
CA MET A 1 -14.69 6.78 7.11
C MET A 1 -14.12 7.11 5.75
N PRO A 2 -13.11 7.99 5.62
CA PRO A 2 -12.61 8.37 4.31
C PRO A 2 -12.05 7.12 3.61
N LEU A 3 -12.38 6.98 2.33
CA LEU A 3 -11.86 5.90 1.50
C LEU A 3 -10.33 5.95 1.51
N PRO A 4 -9.65 4.79 1.51
CA PRO A 4 -8.19 4.72 1.42
C PRO A 4 -7.69 5.47 0.19
N ALA A 5 -6.79 6.44 0.40
CA ALA A 5 -6.18 7.20 -0.68
C ALA A 5 -5.09 6.37 -1.37
N TRP A 6 -5.44 5.75 -2.49
CA TRP A 6 -4.51 4.98 -3.31
C TRP A 6 -3.55 5.89 -4.07
N ARG A 7 -2.27 5.54 -4.06
CA ARG A 7 -1.21 6.28 -4.76
C ARG A 7 -0.40 5.34 -5.64
N LYS A 8 -0.21 5.72 -6.91
CA LYS A 8 0.63 5.00 -7.86
C LYS A 8 2.12 5.15 -7.51
N ALA A 9 2.90 4.10 -7.73
CA ALA A 9 4.34 4.13 -7.50
C ALA A 9 5.06 4.94 -8.59
N ARG A 10 6.11 5.69 -8.22
CA ARG A 10 6.87 6.55 -9.17
C ARG A 10 7.64 5.76 -10.24
N ARG A 11 7.98 4.49 -9.96
CA ARG A 11 8.70 3.60 -10.90
C ARG A 11 7.79 2.93 -11.94
N SER A 12 6.50 3.24 -11.92
CA SER A 12 5.51 2.74 -12.87
C SER A 12 5.49 3.49 -14.21
N MET A 13 6.22 4.61 -14.31
CA MET A 13 6.09 5.60 -15.39
C MET A 13 7.35 5.70 -16.25
N ALA A 14 7.83 4.61 -16.86
CA ALA A 14 8.94 4.74 -17.81
C ALA A 14 8.75 3.98 -19.13
N GLN A 15 8.40 2.69 -19.14
CA GLN A 15 8.22 1.94 -20.40
C GLN A 15 7.25 0.76 -20.27
N GLY A 16 5.93 1.05 -20.20
CA GLY A 16 4.90 0.04 -20.52
C GLY A 16 4.33 -0.80 -19.38
N GLY A 17 4.22 -0.30 -18.15
CA GLY A 17 3.55 -1.07 -17.10
C GLY A 17 3.32 -0.35 -15.79
N ASP A 18 2.19 0.35 -15.67
CA ASP A 18 1.64 0.71 -14.37
C ASP A 18 1.13 -0.54 -13.64
N CYS A 19 1.88 -1.08 -12.68
CA CYS A 19 1.51 -2.36 -12.06
C CYS A 19 1.12 -2.29 -10.58
N VAL A 20 1.33 -1.19 -9.84
CA VAL A 20 1.02 -1.20 -8.39
C VAL A 20 0.59 0.16 -7.81
N GLU A 21 -0.40 0.11 -6.91
CA GLU A 21 -0.82 1.21 -6.05
C GLU A 21 -0.71 0.82 -4.57
N ILE A 22 -0.39 1.82 -3.73
CA ILE A 22 -0.35 1.65 -2.28
C ILE A 22 -1.37 2.56 -1.59
N ALA A 23 -2.02 2.05 -0.55
CA ALA A 23 -2.83 2.84 0.36
C ALA A 23 -2.48 2.54 1.82
N ARG A 24 -2.68 3.54 2.68
CA ARG A 24 -2.51 3.41 4.14
C ARG A 24 -3.88 3.24 4.79
N PHE A 25 -3.98 2.24 5.65
CA PHE A 25 -5.12 1.98 6.54
C PHE A 25 -4.71 2.21 8.00
N SER A 26 -5.67 2.12 8.92
CA SER A 26 -5.41 2.19 10.36
C SER A 26 -4.63 0.95 10.82
N GLY A 27 -3.29 1.05 10.83
CA GLY A 27 -2.39 -0.01 11.30
C GLY A 27 -1.94 -1.01 10.23
N SER A 28 -2.27 -0.76 8.96
CA SER A 28 -1.84 -1.63 7.84
C SER A 28 -1.65 -0.85 6.54
N PHE A 29 -1.00 -1.49 5.57
CA PHE A 29 -0.82 -0.98 4.22
C PHE A 29 -1.44 -1.94 3.21
N GLY A 30 -2.13 -1.40 2.21
CA GLY A 30 -2.64 -2.13 1.07
C GLY A 30 -1.75 -1.96 -0.15
N LEU A 31 -1.49 -3.04 -0.87
CA LEU A 31 -0.85 -3.06 -2.17
C LEU A 31 -1.79 -3.72 -3.18
N ARG A 32 -2.13 -3.03 -4.27
CA ARG A 32 -2.97 -3.60 -5.32
C ARG A 32 -2.39 -3.36 -6.70
N ASP A 33 -2.85 -4.15 -7.66
CA ASP A 33 -2.53 -3.96 -9.06
C ASP A 33 -3.37 -2.80 -9.64
N SER A 34 -2.72 -1.82 -10.30
CA SER A 34 -3.42 -0.67 -10.89
C SER A 34 -4.34 -1.05 -12.06
N LYS A 35 -4.02 -2.14 -12.77
CA LYS A 35 -4.75 -2.63 -13.95
C LYS A 35 -5.92 -3.52 -13.56
N ASN A 36 -5.93 -4.08 -12.36
CA ASN A 36 -7.04 -4.91 -11.86
C ASN A 36 -7.43 -4.56 -10.41
N PRO A 37 -7.99 -3.35 -10.17
CA PRO A 37 -8.31 -2.88 -8.82
C PRO A 37 -9.41 -3.69 -8.14
N ASP A 38 -10.28 -4.35 -8.91
CA ASP A 38 -11.42 -5.13 -8.43
C ASP A 38 -11.03 -6.56 -8.00
N ALA A 39 -9.86 -7.05 -8.41
CA ALA A 39 -9.33 -8.33 -7.94
C ALA A 39 -8.85 -8.31 -6.49
N GLY A 40 -8.91 -7.14 -5.83
CA GLY A 40 -8.55 -6.97 -4.43
C GLY A 40 -7.12 -6.46 -4.24
N HIS A 41 -6.60 -6.64 -3.02
CA HIS A 41 -5.32 -6.09 -2.61
C HIS A 41 -4.66 -6.96 -1.53
N LEU A 42 -3.34 -6.95 -1.50
CA LEU A 42 -2.55 -7.55 -0.43
C LEU A 42 -2.48 -6.57 0.74
N THR A 43 -2.64 -7.06 1.96
CA THR A 43 -2.59 -6.26 3.19
C THR A 43 -1.39 -6.65 4.03
N PHE A 44 -0.60 -5.67 4.42
CA PHE A 44 0.59 -5.84 5.25
C PHE A 44 0.38 -5.15 6.60
N PRO A 45 0.69 -5.80 7.73
CA PRO A 45 0.65 -5.14 9.02
C PRO A 45 1.71 -4.06 9.07
N GLN A 46 1.36 -2.90 9.61
CA GLN A 46 2.35 -1.88 9.88
C GLN A 46 3.19 -2.37 11.07
N ARG A 47 4.47 -2.68 10.83
CA ARG A 47 5.40 -2.98 11.91
C ARG A 47 5.58 -1.71 12.74
N VAL A 48 4.88 -1.66 13.87
CA VAL A 48 5.18 -0.73 14.95
C VAL A 48 6.23 -1.41 15.81
N SER A 49 7.49 -0.98 15.71
CA SER A 49 8.47 -1.33 16.73
C SER A 49 8.03 -0.62 18.01
N PRO A 50 7.64 -1.33 19.08
CA PRO A 50 7.44 -0.67 20.36
C PRO A 50 8.80 -0.10 20.76
N LEU A 51 8.89 1.20 20.96
CA LEU A 51 10.07 1.87 21.53
C LEU A 51 10.33 1.46 23.00
N SER A 52 9.84 0.31 23.44
CA SER A 52 9.78 -0.12 24.84
C SER A 52 10.37 -1.52 25.08
N SER A 53 11.28 -1.99 24.22
CA SER A 53 12.13 -3.16 24.54
C SER A 53 13.57 -2.79 24.91
N LEU A 54 13.82 -1.52 25.19
CA LEU A 54 15.11 -0.99 25.65
C LEU A 54 14.90 -0.06 26.86
N VAL A 55 14.26 -0.58 27.91
CA VAL A 55 14.50 -0.18 29.32
C VAL A 55 14.37 -1.44 30.16
#